data_AF-A0A8H2XVN4-F1
#
_entry.id   AF-A0A8H2XVN4-F1
#
_cell.length_a   1.000
_cell.length_b   1.000
_cell.length_c   1.000
_cell.angle_alpha   90.00
_cell.angle_beta   90.00
_cell.angle_gamma   90.00
#
_symmetry.space_group_name_H-M   'P 1'
#
loop_
_entity.id
_entity.type
_entity.pdbx_description
1 polymer ?
#
loop_
_entity_poly.entity_id
_entity_poly.type
_entity_poly.pdbx_seq_one_letter_code
_entity_poly.pdbx_strand_id
1 'polypeptide(L)'
;MAIYSLWIINKAGGLVYQREFADGLAKLTSNEYLVLAGTLHGIHAITSRLSPINGPSPGAHVIESESFKMSILLTATGEFNSCNSARCYTGTKFVLLTSLAEFGSPALLARVYEAYADAVMKNPFHTPEMPIRSAGFDTRVAALIGGG
;
A
#
# COMPACT_ATOMS: atom_id res chain seq x y z
N MET A 1 -8.71 -18.53 -2.89
CA MET A 1 -7.77 -17.39 -2.98
C MET A 1 -8.56 -16.17 -2.53
N ALA A 2 -8.20 -15.57 -1.41
CA ALA A 2 -8.98 -14.48 -0.82
C ALA A 2 -8.07 -13.27 -0.59
N ILE A 3 -8.56 -12.11 -1.02
CA ILE A 3 -8.00 -10.81 -0.68
C ILE A 3 -8.86 -10.27 0.46
N TYR A 4 -8.26 -10.06 1.63
CA TYR A 4 -8.99 -9.63 2.82
C TYR A 4 -9.17 -8.11 2.82
N SER A 5 -8.09 -7.35 2.65
CA SER A 5 -8.15 -5.89 2.67
C SER A 5 -7.01 -5.21 1.90
N LEU A 6 -7.27 -3.98 1.48
CA LEU A 6 -6.31 -3.07 0.82
C LEU A 6 -6.19 -1.80 1.65
N TRP A 7 -4.96 -1.44 2.02
CA TRP A 7 -4.66 -0.21 2.73
C TRP A 7 -3.70 0.65 1.90
N ILE A 8 -3.88 1.97 1.99
CA ILE A 8 -2.94 2.95 1.44
C ILE A 8 -2.47 3.82 2.60
N ILE A 9 -1.16 3.85 2.79
CA ILE A 9 -0.49 4.59 3.84
C ILE A 9 0.31 5.71 3.18
N ASN A 10 0.11 6.94 3.63
CA ASN A 10 0.76 8.11 3.08
C ASN A 10 2.26 8.18 3.47
N LYS A 11 2.95 9.23 2.98
CA LYS A 11 4.37 9.43 3.28
C LYS A 11 4.61 9.67 4.77
N ALA A 12 3.68 10.31 5.47
CA ALA A 12 3.76 10.55 6.92
C ALA A 12 3.46 9.31 7.79
N GLY A 13 3.04 8.19 7.22
CA GLY A 13 2.65 6.98 7.97
C GLY A 13 1.19 6.95 8.44
N GLY A 14 0.37 7.90 7.99
CA GLY A 14 -1.07 7.91 8.20
C GLY A 14 -1.82 7.04 7.19
N LEU A 15 -2.87 6.37 7.65
CA LEU A 15 -3.80 5.63 6.80
C LEU A 15 -4.69 6.60 6.03
N VAL A 16 -4.60 6.60 4.70
CA VAL A 16 -5.41 7.47 3.83
C VAL A 16 -6.53 6.72 3.11
N TYR A 17 -6.42 5.39 3.02
CA TYR A 17 -7.45 4.54 2.44
C TYR A 17 -7.42 3.18 3.10
N GLN A 18 -8.60 2.64 3.36
CA GLN A 18 -8.80 1.30 3.86
C GLN A 18 -10.08 0.75 3.25
N ARG A 19 -9.99 -0.50 2.79
CA ARG A 19 -11.15 -1.23 2.30
C ARG A 19 -11.00 -2.72 2.54
N GLU A 20 -12.11 -3.35 2.91
CA GLU A 20 -12.24 -4.79 3.12
C GLU A 20 -12.99 -5.43 1.95
N PHE A 21 -12.61 -6.64 1.55
CA PHE A 21 -13.21 -7.37 0.42
C PHE A 21 -13.72 -8.75 0.79
N ALA A 22 -13.13 -9.38 1.82
CA ALA A 22 -13.56 -10.69 2.29
C ALA A 22 -13.59 -10.73 3.82
N ASP A 23 -14.60 -11.38 4.37
CA ASP A 23 -14.65 -11.71 5.79
C ASP A 23 -13.64 -12.84 6.07
N GLY A 24 -12.94 -12.77 7.21
CA GLY A 24 -11.91 -13.74 7.58
C GLY A 24 -10.84 -13.20 8.54
N LEU A 25 -10.71 -11.88 8.62
CA LEU A 25 -9.92 -11.19 9.64
C LEU A 25 -10.86 -10.55 10.66
N ALA A 26 -10.36 -10.34 11.89
CA ALA A 26 -11.09 -9.61 12.92
C ALA A 26 -11.34 -8.17 12.46
N LYS A 27 -12.57 -7.70 12.62
CA LYS A 27 -12.93 -6.30 12.30
C LYS A 27 -12.35 -5.39 13.36
N LEU A 28 -11.50 -4.49 12.92
CA LEU A 28 -10.86 -3.49 13.79
C LEU A 28 -11.62 -2.17 13.73
N THR A 29 -11.49 -1.39 14.79
CA THR A 29 -11.97 -0.01 14.83
C THR A 29 -11.10 0.88 13.93
N SER A 30 -11.64 2.04 13.52
CA SER A 30 -10.89 3.00 12.69
C SER A 30 -9.58 3.45 13.35
N ASN A 31 -9.57 3.58 14.69
CA ASN A 31 -8.38 3.97 15.43
C ASN A 31 -7.31 2.87 15.44
N GLU A 32 -7.71 1.60 15.56
CA GLU A 32 -6.78 0.48 15.49
C GLU A 32 -6.13 0.38 14.11
N TYR A 33 -6.89 0.62 13.03
CA TYR A 33 -6.33 0.69 11.68
C TYR A 33 -5.30 1.83 11.53
N LEU A 34 -5.56 2.99 12.13
CA LEU A 34 -4.60 4.11 12.14
C LEU A 34 -3.31 3.74 12.88
N VAL A 35 -3.43 3.11 14.05
CA VAL A 35 -2.28 2.65 14.84
C VAL A 35 -1.48 1.57 14.09
N LEU A 36 -2.17 0.63 13.43
CA LEU A 36 -1.52 -0.40 12.61
C LEU A 36 -0.78 0.20 11.40
N ALA A 37 -1.38 1.16 10.71
CA ALA A 37 -0.72 1.85 9.60
C ALA A 37 0.57 2.55 10.05
N GLY A 38 0.53 3.25 11.19
CA GLY A 38 1.72 3.87 11.77
C GLY A 38 2.79 2.85 12.19
N THR A 39 2.35 1.72 12.76
CA THR A 39 3.25 0.62 13.16
C THR A 39 3.93 0.00 11.94
N LEU A 40 3.18 -0.28 10.87
CA LEU A 40 3.73 -0.78 9.61
C LEU A 40 4.70 0.22 8.96
N HIS A 41 4.39 1.51 9.03
CA HIS A 41 5.29 2.55 8.56
C HIS A 41 6.63 2.52 9.32
N GLY A 42 6.57 2.36 10.65
CA GLY A 42 7.76 2.19 11.50
C GLY A 42 8.56 0.93 11.18
N ILE A 43 7.89 -0.23 11.04
CA ILE A 43 8.53 -1.50 10.67
C ILE A 43 9.24 -1.36 9.32
N HIS A 44 8.60 -0.74 8.34
CA HIS A 44 9.20 -0.52 7.02
C HIS A 44 10.45 0.39 7.10
N ALA A 45 10.45 1.41 7.96
CA ALA A 45 11.60 2.29 8.18
C ALA A 45 12.76 1.60 8.95
N ILE A 46 12.45 0.70 9.88
CA ILE A 46 13.47 -0.08 10.61
C ILE A 46 14.11 -1.11 9.68
N THR A 47 13.29 -1.85 8.92
CA THR A 47 13.75 -2.88 7.99
C THR A 47 14.63 -2.33 6.87
N SER A 48 14.42 -1.08 6.45
CA SER A 48 15.34 -0.46 5.48
C SER A 48 16.73 -0.21 6.07
N ARG A 49 16.85 0.10 7.37
CA ARG A 49 18.14 0.29 8.05
C ARG A 49 18.82 -1.01 8.45
N LEU A 50 18.06 -2.10 8.61
CA LEU A 50 18.60 -3.42 8.95
C LEU A 50 19.26 -4.13 7.78
N SER A 51 19.06 -3.66 6.54
CA SER A 51 19.64 -4.32 5.37
C SER A 51 21.17 -4.28 5.42
N PRO A 52 21.87 -5.43 5.36
CA PRO A 52 23.33 -5.48 5.41
C PRO A 52 24.00 -5.09 4.08
N ILE A 53 23.21 -4.85 3.03
CA ILE A 53 23.69 -4.53 1.70
C ILE A 53 23.90 -3.01 1.60
N ASN A 54 25.09 -2.60 1.17
CA ASN A 54 25.39 -1.20 0.89
C ASN A 54 24.59 -0.74 -0.34
N GLY A 55 23.48 -0.03 -0.11
CA GLY A 55 22.61 0.52 -1.15
C GLY A 55 21.25 0.93 -0.60
N PRO A 56 20.42 1.64 -1.39
CA PRO A 56 19.07 1.98 -0.97
C PRO A 56 18.21 0.71 -0.89
N SER A 57 17.91 0.31 0.33
CA SER A 57 17.00 -0.81 0.56
C SER A 57 15.54 -0.30 0.52
N PRO A 58 14.66 -0.96 -0.22
CA PRO A 58 13.24 -0.61 -0.31
C PRO A 58 12.41 -0.95 0.95
N GLY A 59 13.04 -1.43 2.03
CA GLY A 59 12.36 -1.82 3.28
C GLY A 59 11.59 -3.15 3.18
N ALA A 60 10.65 -3.35 4.10
CA ALA A 60 9.78 -4.53 4.13
C ALA A 60 8.87 -4.61 2.89
N HIS A 61 8.90 -5.75 2.20
CA HIS A 61 8.08 -6.06 1.02
C HIS A 61 6.97 -7.06 1.28
N VAL A 62 7.22 -8.06 2.12
CA VAL A 62 6.26 -9.11 2.43
C VAL A 62 6.39 -9.43 3.91
N ILE A 63 5.26 -9.49 4.61
CA ILE A 63 5.15 -9.95 5.99
C ILE A 63 4.16 -11.10 5.98
N GLU A 64 4.63 -12.31 6.29
CA GLU A 64 3.80 -13.52 6.33
C GLU A 64 3.51 -13.89 7.78
N SER A 65 2.26 -14.25 8.06
CA SER A 65 1.80 -14.81 9.32
C SER A 65 1.28 -16.23 9.10
N GLU A 66 0.85 -16.92 10.16
CA GLU A 66 0.26 -18.26 10.03
C GLU A 66 -1.07 -18.27 9.27
N SER A 67 -1.79 -17.14 9.23
CA SER A 67 -3.15 -17.06 8.66
C SER A 67 -3.27 -16.14 7.44
N PHE A 68 -2.37 -15.17 7.28
CA PHE A 68 -2.43 -14.20 6.19
C PHE A 68 -1.04 -13.76 5.74
N LYS A 69 -1.00 -13.22 4.53
CA LYS A 69 0.18 -12.61 3.93
C LYS A 69 -0.11 -11.14 3.66
N MET A 70 0.82 -10.28 4.04
CA MET A 70 0.77 -8.85 3.78
C MET A 70 1.85 -8.48 2.78
N SER A 71 1.44 -7.99 1.61
CA SER A 71 2.35 -7.54 0.55
C SER A 71 2.39 -6.01 0.53
N ILE A 72 3.58 -5.43 0.53
CA ILE A 72 3.82 -3.99 0.61
C ILE A 72 4.53 -3.53 -0.67
N LEU A 73 3.89 -2.61 -1.39
CA LEU A 73 4.47 -1.91 -2.52
C LEU A 73 4.76 -0.46 -2.14
N LEU A 74 6.05 -0.09 -2.13
CA LEU A 74 6.48 1.29 -2.00
C LEU A 74 6.54 1.95 -3.38
N THR A 75 5.85 3.08 -3.54
CA THR A 75 5.80 3.78 -4.83
C THR A 75 7.06 4.60 -5.07
N ALA A 76 7.81 4.28 -6.12
CA ALA A 76 8.93 5.08 -6.62
C ALA A 76 8.42 6.22 -7.53
N THR A 77 8.92 7.46 -7.35
CA THR A 77 8.80 8.48 -8.41
C THR A 77 9.85 8.20 -9.48
N GLY A 78 9.40 8.15 -10.73
CA GLY A 78 10.26 8.04 -11.91
C GLY A 78 10.90 9.36 -12.33
N GLU A 79 11.40 10.17 -11.39
CA GLU A 79 12.14 11.38 -11.77
C GLU A 79 13.59 11.02 -12.07
N PHE A 80 13.83 10.59 -13.31
CA PHE A 80 15.13 10.18 -13.84
C PHE A 80 16.20 11.31 -13.83
N ASN A 81 15.79 12.57 -13.64
CA ASN A 81 16.65 13.74 -13.93
C ASN A 81 17.01 14.64 -12.74
N SER A 82 16.55 14.36 -11.50
CA SER A 82 16.81 15.27 -10.35
C SER A 82 17.54 14.64 -9.17
N CYS A 83 17.79 13.33 -9.18
CA CYS A 83 18.45 12.67 -8.04
C CYS A 83 19.67 11.88 -8.49
N ASN A 84 20.86 12.44 -8.23
CA ASN A 84 22.16 11.78 -8.40
C ASN A 84 22.39 10.62 -7.41
N SER A 85 21.33 10.03 -6.84
CA SER A 85 21.41 8.87 -5.97
C SER A 85 20.13 8.05 -6.07
N ALA A 86 20.30 6.72 -6.03
CA ALA A 86 19.34 5.73 -6.48
C ALA A 86 17.94 5.87 -5.84
N ARG A 87 16.95 6.05 -6.73
CA ARG A 87 15.50 5.90 -6.56
C ARG A 87 14.84 6.93 -5.61
N CYS A 88 14.19 7.94 -6.20
CA CYS A 88 13.24 8.77 -5.47
C CYS A 88 11.98 7.97 -5.15
N TYR A 89 11.56 7.94 -3.89
CA TYR A 89 10.31 7.32 -3.48
C TYR A 89 9.30 8.41 -3.10
N THR A 90 8.06 8.32 -3.60
CA THR A 90 6.95 9.20 -3.17
C THR A 90 6.66 9.04 -1.66
N GLY A 91 7.03 7.90 -1.09
CA GLY A 91 6.80 7.54 0.31
C GLY A 91 5.44 6.88 0.57
N THR A 92 4.53 6.87 -0.42
CA THR A 92 3.21 6.22 -0.31
C THR A 92 3.36 4.70 -0.44
N LYS A 93 2.73 3.96 0.49
CA LYS A 93 2.80 2.51 0.60
C LYS A 93 1.42 1.91 0.36
N PHE A 94 1.37 0.94 -0.54
CA PHE A 94 0.18 0.14 -0.79
C PHE A 94 0.36 -1.20 -0.12
N VAL A 95 -0.59 -1.58 0.72
CA VAL A 95 -0.53 -2.78 1.53
C VAL A 95 -1.73 -3.64 1.19
N LEU A 96 -1.49 -4.87 0.74
CA LEU A 96 -2.54 -5.84 0.43
C LEU A 96 -2.45 -7.01 1.40
N LEU A 97 -3.56 -7.33 2.06
CA LEU A 97 -3.70 -8.49 2.92
C LEU A 97 -4.40 -9.60 2.14
N THR A 98 -3.76 -10.75 2.03
CA THR A 98 -4.24 -11.91 1.24
C THR A 98 -4.12 -13.21 2.03
N SER A 99 -4.77 -14.26 1.56
CA SER A 99 -4.49 -15.63 1.98
C SER A 99 -3.06 -16.04 1.60
N LEU A 100 -2.48 -17.00 2.32
CA LEU A 100 -1.10 -17.49 2.08
C LEU A 100 -0.88 -18.09 0.69
N ALA A 101 -1.92 -18.67 0.09
CA ALA A 101 -1.85 -19.30 -1.23
C ALA A 101 -1.91 -18.29 -2.40
N GLU A 102 -1.95 -16.98 -2.13
CA GLU A 102 -2.06 -15.94 -3.16
C GLU A 102 -0.69 -15.55 -3.71
N PHE A 103 -0.52 -15.67 -5.03
CA PHE A 103 0.74 -15.35 -5.73
C PHE A 103 0.64 -14.09 -6.61
N GLY A 104 -0.57 -13.56 -6.87
CA GLY A 104 -0.81 -12.42 -7.76
C GLY A 104 -0.67 -11.04 -7.12
N SER A 105 -0.31 -10.94 -5.84
CA SER A 105 -0.32 -9.69 -5.08
C SER A 105 0.53 -8.54 -5.66
N PRO A 106 1.77 -8.72 -6.20
CA PRO A 106 2.56 -7.60 -6.69
C PRO A 106 1.99 -7.00 -7.99
N ALA A 107 1.50 -7.83 -8.90
CA ALA A 107 0.89 -7.38 -10.15
C ALA A 107 -0.44 -6.64 -9.87
N LEU A 108 -1.23 -7.13 -8.93
CA LEU A 108 -2.46 -6.47 -8.49
C LEU A 108 -2.16 -5.11 -7.83
N LEU A 109 -1.16 -5.04 -6.96
CA LEU A 109 -0.73 -3.78 -6.33
C LEU A 109 -0.27 -2.74 -7.37
N ALA A 110 0.40 -3.15 -8.45
CA ALA A 110 0.76 -2.26 -9.55
C ALA A 110 -0.48 -1.69 -10.27
N ARG A 111 -1.49 -2.53 -10.55
CA ARG A 111 -2.76 -2.08 -11.16
C ARG A 111 -3.56 -1.16 -10.24
N VAL A 112 -3.54 -1.42 -8.93
CA VAL A 112 -4.15 -0.53 -7.93
C VAL A 112 -3.43 0.82 -7.91
N TYR A 113 -2.10 0.83 -8.03
CA TYR A 113 -1.32 2.06 -8.12
C TYR A 113 -1.66 2.86 -9.38
N GLU A 114 -1.81 2.22 -10.54
CA GLU A 114 -2.27 2.88 -11.78
C GLU A 114 -3.66 3.52 -11.57
N ALA A 115 -4.60 2.77 -10.97
CA ALA A 115 -5.92 3.30 -10.65
C ALA A 115 -5.87 4.47 -9.67
N TYR A 116 -4.94 4.47 -8.71
CA TYR A 116 -4.72 5.58 -7.78
C TYR A 116 -4.18 6.82 -8.49
N ALA A 117 -3.17 6.65 -9.36
CA ALA A 117 -2.61 7.75 -10.13
C ALA A 117 -3.67 8.42 -11.01
N ASP A 118 -4.51 7.63 -11.69
CA ASP A 118 -5.56 8.15 -12.56
C ASP A 118 -6.73 8.77 -11.81
N ALA A 119 -7.14 8.18 -10.70
CA ALA A 119 -8.34 8.58 -9.96
C ALA A 119 -8.11 9.73 -8.99
N VAL A 120 -6.94 9.73 -8.35
CA VAL A 120 -6.64 10.51 -7.16
C VAL A 120 -5.63 11.60 -7.49
N MET A 121 -4.51 11.24 -8.14
CA MET A 121 -3.45 12.22 -8.46
C MET A 121 -3.84 13.17 -9.59
N LYS A 122 -4.69 12.74 -10.53
CA LYS A 122 -5.22 13.63 -11.58
C LYS A 122 -6.39 14.51 -11.11
N ASN A 123 -6.91 14.32 -9.91
CA ASN A 123 -8.02 15.12 -9.41
C ASN A 123 -7.50 16.45 -8.81
N PRO A 124 -7.79 17.62 -9.41
CA PRO A 124 -7.27 18.90 -8.95
C PRO A 124 -7.81 19.32 -7.57
N PHE A 125 -8.91 18.71 -7.11
CA PHE A 125 -9.50 18.98 -5.80
C PHE A 125 -8.99 18.04 -4.70
N HIS A 126 -8.16 17.06 -5.04
CA HIS A 126 -7.59 16.17 -4.04
C HIS A 126 -6.32 16.77 -3.44
N THR A 127 -6.36 17.05 -2.13
CA THR A 127 -5.16 17.43 -1.39
C THR A 127 -4.34 16.18 -1.07
N PRO A 128 -3.05 16.13 -1.43
CA PRO A 128 -2.16 15.03 -1.06
C PRO A 128 -2.14 14.78 0.44
N GLU A 129 -1.82 13.55 0.85
CA GLU A 129 -1.72 13.10 2.25
C GLU A 129 -3.05 13.09 3.05
N MET A 130 -4.18 13.49 2.44
CA MET A 130 -5.51 13.44 3.05
C MET A 130 -6.28 12.15 2.69
N PRO A 131 -7.29 11.75 3.47
CA PRO A 131 -8.09 10.56 3.17
C PRO A 131 -8.73 10.58 1.79
N ILE A 132 -8.63 9.46 1.07
CA ILE A 132 -9.15 9.31 -0.29
C ILE A 132 -10.64 8.97 -0.20
N ARG A 133 -11.49 9.93 -0.56
CA ARG A 133 -12.96 9.76 -0.62
C ARG A 133 -13.46 9.91 -2.05
N SER A 134 -13.01 9.04 -2.94
CA SER A 134 -13.37 9.07 -4.36
C SER A 134 -14.15 7.82 -4.73
N ALA A 135 -15.46 7.98 -4.98
CA ALA A 135 -16.32 6.89 -5.41
C ALA A 135 -15.81 6.24 -6.72
N GLY A 136 -15.20 7.03 -7.62
CA GLY A 136 -14.61 6.50 -8.85
C GLY A 136 -13.38 5.63 -8.59
N PHE A 137 -12.58 5.95 -7.58
CA PHE A 137 -11.48 5.08 -7.14
C PHE A 137 -12.03 3.79 -6.52
N ASP A 138 -13.03 3.91 -5.65
CA ASP A 138 -13.67 2.75 -5.02
C ASP A 138 -14.23 1.76 -6.05
N THR A 139 -14.94 2.23 -7.07
CA THR A 139 -15.49 1.34 -8.11
C THR A 139 -14.38 0.64 -8.89
N ARG A 140 -13.28 1.34 -9.22
CA ARG A 140 -12.13 0.74 -9.92
C ARG A 140 -11.43 -0.32 -9.07
N VAL A 141 -11.16 -0.02 -7.80
CA VAL A 141 -10.54 -0.98 -6.89
C VAL A 141 -11.42 -2.21 -6.70
N ALA A 142 -12.74 -2.01 -6.56
CA ALA A 142 -13.70 -3.11 -6.48
C ALA A 142 -13.67 -4.00 -7.73
N ALA A 143 -13.62 -3.41 -8.92
CA ALA A 143 -13.56 -4.15 -10.18
C ALA A 143 -12.23 -4.92 -10.33
N LEU A 144 -11.12 -4.36 -9.84
CA LEU A 144 -9.80 -5.00 -9.89
C LEU A 144 -9.69 -6.21 -8.94
N ILE A 145 -10.35 -6.14 -7.78
CA ILE A 145 -10.22 -7.14 -6.71
C ILE A 145 -11.37 -8.15 -6.72
N GLY A 146 -12.58 -7.73 -7.09
CA GLY A 146 -13.78 -8.57 -7.15
C GLY A 146 -14.02 -9.28 -8.50
N GLY A 147 -13.14 -9.08 -9.48
CA GLY A 147 -13.22 -9.72 -10.80
C GLY A 147 -12.37 -11.01 -10.93
N GLY A 148 -11.94 -11.60 -9.82
CA GLY A 148 -11.12 -12.81 -9.76
C GLY A 148 -11.91 -14.03 -9.28
#